data_AF-A0A839QFV1-F1
#
_entry.id   AF-A0A839QFV1-F1
#
_cell.length_a   1.000
_cell.length_b   1.000
_cell.length_c   1.000
_cell.angle_alpha   90.00
_cell.angle_beta   90.00
_cell.angle_gamma   90.00
#
_symmetry.space_group_name_H-M   'P 1'
#
loop_
_entity.id
_entity.type
_entity.pdbx_description
1 polymer ?
#
loop_
_entity_poly.entity_id
_entity_poly.type
_entity_poly.pdbx_seq_one_letter_code
_entity_poly.pdbx_strand_id
1 'polypeptide(L)'
;MTSLSPSTGTRRRPQTCRWCGREVADAGMGRRRQYCRQSCRQRAYEQRAQVKGTALPPDAVVLSADEASDLSDRVYEVRCAAEDMATAIEEGAGAAELRELCDAVMRAARAADGWR
;
A
#
# COMPACT_ATOMS: atom_id res chain seq x y z
N MET A 1 -19.90 35.37 9.44
CA MET A 1 -19.48 35.24 8.03
C MET A 1 -17.95 35.15 8.03
N THR A 2 -17.42 33.94 8.13
CA THR A 2 -15.97 33.70 8.18
C THR A 2 -15.57 33.13 6.84
N SER A 3 -14.82 33.92 6.10
CA SER A 3 -14.31 33.65 4.76
C SER A 3 -13.33 32.48 4.77
N LEU A 4 -13.67 31.40 4.05
CA LEU A 4 -12.74 30.34 3.71
C LEU A 4 -11.84 30.84 2.58
N SER A 5 -10.57 31.09 2.89
CA SER A 5 -9.54 31.24 1.85
C SER A 5 -9.30 29.89 1.16
N PRO A 6 -9.13 29.86 -0.17
CA PRO A 6 -8.81 28.62 -0.86
C PRO A 6 -7.32 28.30 -0.68
N SER A 7 -7.02 27.19 -0.01
CA SER A 7 -5.67 26.64 0.06
C SER A 7 -5.22 26.16 -1.32
N THR A 8 -4.56 27.03 -2.09
CA THR A 8 -3.86 26.70 -3.33
C THR A 8 -2.60 25.90 -3.02
N GLY A 9 -2.77 24.59 -2.96
CA GLY A 9 -1.68 23.63 -3.02
C GLY A 9 -2.27 22.28 -3.39
N THR A 10 -2.17 21.89 -4.66
CA THR A 10 -2.40 20.49 -5.03
C THR A 10 -1.37 19.66 -4.26
N ARG A 11 -1.75 19.08 -3.11
CA ARG A 11 -0.93 18.06 -2.45
C ARG A 11 -0.70 16.97 -3.48
N ARG A 12 0.52 16.89 -4.01
CA ARG A 12 0.87 15.89 -5.03
C ARG A 12 0.63 14.52 -4.38
N ARG A 13 -0.26 13.72 -4.96
CA ARG A 13 -0.50 12.36 -4.47
C ARG A 13 0.84 11.62 -4.39
N PRO A 14 1.15 11.01 -3.23
CA PRO A 14 2.31 10.13 -3.09
C PRO A 14 2.32 9.12 -4.23
N GLN A 15 3.47 8.96 -4.89
CA GLN A 15 3.62 7.93 -5.92
C GLN A 15 3.90 6.60 -5.21
N THR A 16 3.22 5.55 -5.61
CA THR A 16 3.49 4.19 -5.15
C THR A 16 4.51 3.51 -6.06
N CYS A 17 5.31 2.63 -5.47
CA CYS A 17 6.31 1.85 -6.17
C CYS A 17 5.60 0.90 -7.13
N ARG A 18 5.94 0.96 -8.43
CA ARG A 18 5.34 0.08 -9.45
C ARG A 18 5.67 -1.41 -9.27
N TRP A 19 6.56 -1.76 -8.34
CA TRP A 19 6.88 -3.14 -8.00
C TRP A 19 6.17 -3.59 -6.70
N CYS A 20 6.51 -2.96 -5.57
CA CYS A 20 6.06 -3.41 -4.25
C CYS A 20 4.94 -2.57 -3.63
N GLY A 21 4.38 -1.58 -4.33
CA GLY A 21 3.29 -0.74 -3.83
C GLY A 21 3.66 0.31 -2.77
N ARG A 22 4.79 0.13 -2.05
CA ARG A 22 5.28 1.09 -1.05
C ARG A 22 5.49 2.49 -1.60
N GLU A 23 5.37 3.49 -0.74
CA GLU A 23 5.60 4.89 -1.11
C GLU A 23 7.00 5.13 -1.72
N VAL A 24 7.02 5.97 -2.74
CA VAL A 24 8.24 6.45 -3.39
C VAL A 24 8.46 7.90 -2.99
N ALA A 25 9.61 8.16 -2.37
CA ALA A 25 10.02 9.50 -2.00
C ALA A 25 9.99 10.44 -3.23
N ASP A 26 9.46 11.65 -3.03
CA ASP A 26 9.43 12.66 -4.09
C ASP A 26 10.87 13.00 -4.52
N ALA A 27 11.08 13.14 -5.82
CA ALA A 27 12.39 13.44 -6.39
C ALA A 27 12.67 14.94 -6.47
N GLY A 28 11.78 15.79 -5.96
CA GLY A 28 11.89 17.23 -6.13
C GLY A 28 11.69 17.61 -7.60
N MET A 29 12.70 18.22 -8.21
CA MET A 29 12.66 18.63 -9.62
C MET A 29 13.14 17.50 -10.55
N GLY A 30 12.37 17.20 -11.61
CA GLY A 30 12.73 16.22 -12.63
C GLY A 30 11.72 15.08 -12.79
N ARG A 31 12.12 14.03 -13.51
CA ARG A 31 11.26 12.86 -13.75
C ARG A 31 11.01 12.11 -12.45
N ARG A 32 9.73 11.88 -12.14
CA ARG A 32 9.32 11.14 -10.94
C ARG A 32 9.94 9.74 -10.91
N ARG A 33 10.37 9.33 -9.72
CA ARG A 33 10.82 7.96 -9.46
C ARG A 33 9.62 7.02 -9.52
N GLN A 34 9.80 5.87 -10.15
CA GLN A 34 8.77 4.83 -10.27
C GLN A 34 8.96 3.67 -9.29
N TYR A 35 10.11 3.61 -8.63
CA TYR A 35 10.51 2.51 -7.76
C TYR A 35 11.15 3.07 -6.49
N CYS A 36 10.85 2.48 -5.35
CA CYS A 36 11.37 2.92 -4.06
C CYS A 36 12.88 2.64 -3.92
N ARG A 37 13.41 1.58 -4.55
CA ARG A 37 14.81 1.13 -4.48
C ARG A 37 15.28 0.52 -5.80
N GLN A 38 16.60 0.43 -6.01
CA GLN A 38 17.20 -0.21 -7.19
C GLN A 38 16.78 -1.68 -7.34
N SER A 39 16.73 -2.44 -6.24
CA SER A 39 16.28 -3.85 -6.26
C SER A 39 14.86 -4.01 -6.83
N CYS A 40 13.91 -3.15 -6.45
CA CYS A 40 12.56 -3.16 -7.00
C CYS A 40 12.54 -2.85 -8.52
N ARG A 41 13.43 -1.97 -8.98
CA ARG A 41 13.57 -1.70 -10.41
C ARG A 41 14.10 -2.93 -11.14
N GLN A 42 15.14 -3.57 -10.60
CA GLN A 42 15.76 -4.76 -11.17
C GLN A 42 14.76 -5.92 -11.31
N ARG A 43 14.04 -6.24 -10.24
CA ARG A 43 13.00 -7.30 -10.26
C ARG A 43 11.88 -7.01 -11.27
N ALA A 44 11.48 -5.74 -11.42
CA ALA A 44 10.50 -5.36 -12.44
C ALA A 44 11.01 -5.55 -13.88
N TYR A 45 12.32 -5.46 -14.12
CA TYR A 45 12.89 -5.81 -15.42
C TYR A 45 12.93 -7.32 -15.62
N GLU A 46 13.36 -8.07 -14.61
CA GLU A 46 13.43 -9.53 -14.66
C GLU A 46 12.06 -10.16 -14.91
N GLN A 47 11.02 -9.70 -14.22
CA GLN A 47 9.65 -10.18 -14.44
C GLN A 47 9.20 -9.94 -15.90
N ARG A 48 9.45 -8.74 -16.44
CA ARG A 48 9.12 -8.41 -17.84
C ARG A 48 9.89 -9.26 -18.84
N ALA A 49 11.13 -9.61 -18.52
CA ALA A 49 11.93 -10.50 -19.35
C ALA A 49 11.40 -11.94 -19.30
N GLN A 50 10.97 -12.42 -18.12
CA GLN A 50 10.43 -13.77 -17.93
C GLN A 50 9.10 -14.00 -18.65
N VAL A 51 8.20 -13.02 -18.67
CA VAL A 51 6.89 -13.16 -19.35
C VAL A 51 6.95 -12.87 -20.86
N LYS A 52 8.11 -12.44 -21.38
CA LYS A 52 8.29 -12.13 -22.80
C LYS A 52 8.07 -13.38 -23.65
N GLY A 53 7.13 -13.31 -24.60
CA GLY A 53 6.77 -14.43 -25.47
C GLY A 53 5.70 -15.35 -24.91
N THR A 54 5.16 -15.06 -23.72
CA THR A 54 3.93 -15.68 -23.20
C THR A 54 2.69 -14.89 -23.63
N ALA A 55 1.50 -15.44 -23.40
CA ALA A 55 0.24 -14.72 -23.58
C ALA A 55 -0.08 -13.74 -22.44
N LEU A 56 0.79 -13.61 -21.43
CA LEU A 56 0.57 -12.74 -20.29
C LEU A 56 0.84 -11.26 -20.63
N PRO A 57 0.02 -10.32 -20.14
CA PRO A 57 0.32 -8.90 -20.21
C PRO A 57 1.70 -8.55 -19.60
N PRO A 58 2.43 -7.55 -20.13
CA PRO A 58 3.75 -7.16 -19.60
C PRO A 58 3.75 -6.65 -18.16
N ASP A 59 2.59 -6.21 -17.67
CA ASP A 59 2.33 -5.76 -16.31
C ASP A 59 1.53 -6.78 -15.47
N ALA A 60 1.34 -7.98 -16.02
CA ALA A 60 0.72 -9.07 -15.30
C ALA A 60 1.52 -9.41 -14.05
N VAL A 61 0.79 -9.89 -13.05
CA VAL A 61 1.32 -10.34 -11.77
C VAL A 61 1.11 -11.84 -11.71
N VAL A 62 2.20 -12.59 -11.62
CA VAL A 62 2.14 -14.04 -11.42
C VAL A 62 2.51 -14.30 -9.97
N LEU A 63 1.63 -14.99 -9.26
CA LEU A 63 1.84 -15.47 -7.90
C LEU A 63 1.68 -16.98 -7.90
N SER A 64 2.44 -17.66 -7.06
CA SER A 64 2.10 -19.03 -6.68
C SER A 64 0.77 -19.06 -5.92
N ALA A 65 0.18 -20.24 -5.79
CA ALA A 65 -1.01 -20.40 -4.95
C ALA A 65 -0.74 -19.99 -3.50
N ASP A 66 0.43 -20.34 -2.97
CA ASP A 66 0.86 -19.99 -1.60
C ASP A 66 1.03 -18.48 -1.44
N GLU A 67 1.67 -17.80 -2.40
CA GLU A 67 1.83 -16.33 -2.38
C GLU A 67 0.47 -15.61 -2.45
N ALA A 68 -0.49 -16.15 -3.21
CA ALA A 68 -1.84 -15.62 -3.28
C ALA A 68 -2.63 -15.85 -1.97
N SER A 69 -2.44 -17.00 -1.32
CA SER A 69 -3.03 -17.31 -0.01
C SER A 69 -2.47 -16.37 1.06
N ASP A 70 -1.14 -16.26 1.15
CA ASP A 70 -0.46 -15.38 2.10
C ASP A 70 -0.90 -13.92 1.95
N LEU A 71 -1.08 -13.44 0.71
CA LEU A 71 -1.59 -12.10 0.46
C LEU A 71 -3.04 -11.96 0.93
N SER A 72 -3.87 -12.96 0.66
CA SER A 72 -5.29 -12.97 1.08
C SER A 72 -5.42 -12.95 2.60
N ASP A 73 -4.60 -13.73 3.31
CA ASP A 73 -4.59 -13.79 4.78
C ASP A 73 -4.19 -12.45 5.39
N ARG A 74 -3.16 -11.78 4.86
CA ARG A 74 -2.75 -10.46 5.34
C ARG A 74 -3.80 -9.39 5.08
N VAL A 75 -4.51 -9.45 3.95
CA VAL A 75 -5.63 -8.53 3.67
C VAL A 75 -6.81 -8.81 4.62
N TYR A 76 -7.05 -10.09 4.93
CA TYR A 76 -8.05 -10.50 5.91
C TYR A 76 -7.74 -9.94 7.31
N GLU A 77 -6.48 -10.03 7.76
CA GLU A 77 -6.04 -9.44 9.04
C GLU A 77 -6.29 -7.93 9.11
N VAL A 78 -6.03 -7.19 8.02
CA VAL A 78 -6.33 -5.74 7.95
C VAL A 78 -7.82 -5.48 8.14
N ARG A 79 -8.66 -6.27 7.48
CA ARG A 79 -10.11 -6.14 7.58
C ARG A 79 -10.57 -6.39 9.02
N CYS A 80 -10.13 -7.48 9.63
CA CYS A 80 -10.51 -7.81 11.02
C CYS A 80 -10.07 -6.72 12.00
N ALA A 81 -8.84 -6.23 11.91
CA ALA A 81 -8.39 -5.14 12.76
C ALA A 81 -9.24 -3.86 12.59
N ALA A 82 -9.71 -3.58 11.36
CA ALA A 82 -10.59 -2.46 11.09
C ALA A 82 -12.01 -2.68 11.60
N GLU A 83 -12.52 -3.91 11.53
CA GLU A 83 -13.80 -4.33 12.10
C GLU A 83 -13.78 -4.19 13.64
N ASP A 84 -12.72 -4.65 14.30
CA ASP A 84 -12.54 -4.49 15.75
C ASP A 84 -12.58 -3.02 16.17
N MET A 85 -11.92 -2.14 15.40
CA MET A 85 -11.96 -0.70 15.62
C MET A 85 -13.37 -0.12 15.43
N ALA A 86 -14.13 -0.60 14.44
CA ALA A 86 -15.51 -0.17 14.23
C ALA A 86 -16.40 -0.57 15.42
N THR A 87 -16.29 -1.81 15.90
CA THR A 87 -17.01 -2.30 17.09
C THR A 87 -16.65 -1.47 18.32
N ALA A 88 -15.36 -1.21 18.57
CA ALA A 88 -14.94 -0.39 19.71
C ALA A 88 -15.51 1.04 19.66
N ILE A 89 -15.61 1.63 18.46
CA ILE A 89 -16.25 2.95 18.28
C ILE A 89 -17.75 2.87 18.61
N GLU A 90 -18.45 1.83 18.14
CA GLU A 90 -19.87 1.61 18.41
C GLU A 90 -20.17 1.40 19.91
N GLU A 91 -19.26 0.73 20.61
CA GLU A 91 -19.35 0.47 22.05
C GLU A 91 -18.89 1.66 22.92
N GLY A 92 -18.40 2.74 22.31
CA GLY A 92 -17.95 3.93 23.03
C GLY A 92 -16.62 3.73 23.78
N ALA A 93 -15.73 2.90 23.23
CA ALA A 93 -14.40 2.64 23.76
C ALA A 93 -13.60 3.93 24.03
N GLY A 94 -12.75 3.86 25.06
CA GLY A 94 -11.92 4.98 25.46
C GLY A 94 -10.80 5.30 24.45
N ALA A 95 -10.28 6.53 24.52
CA ALA A 95 -9.21 6.98 23.61
C ALA A 95 -7.88 6.21 23.74
N ALA A 96 -7.67 5.46 24.82
CA ALA A 96 -6.50 4.57 24.95
C ALA A 96 -6.67 3.32 24.08
N GLU A 97 -7.80 2.62 24.24
CA GLU A 97 -8.16 1.43 23.46
C GLU A 97 -8.25 1.71 21.96
N LEU A 98 -8.89 2.82 21.56
CA LEU A 98 -8.96 3.21 20.16
C LEU A 98 -7.57 3.48 19.55
N ARG A 99 -6.59 3.95 20.35
CA ARG A 99 -5.20 4.10 19.88
C ARG A 99 -4.54 2.75 19.66
N GLU A 100 -4.75 1.79 20.55
CA GLU A 100 -4.20 0.44 20.42
C GLU A 100 -4.77 -0.28 19.19
N LEU A 101 -6.07 -0.17 18.94
CA LEU A 101 -6.73 -0.74 17.77
C LEU A 101 -6.28 -0.05 16.47
N CYS A 102 -6.14 1.27 16.48
CA CYS A 102 -5.57 1.99 15.34
C CYS A 102 -4.14 1.51 15.04
N ASP A 103 -3.31 1.34 16.06
CA ASP A 103 -1.96 0.79 15.88
C ASP A 103 -1.98 -0.66 15.35
N ALA A 104 -2.98 -1.47 15.74
CA ALA A 104 -3.16 -2.82 15.21
C ALA A 104 -3.50 -2.80 13.72
N VAL A 105 -4.45 -1.95 13.29
CA VAL A 105 -4.78 -1.74 11.87
C VAL A 105 -3.54 -1.32 11.09
N MET A 106 -2.78 -0.35 11.61
CA MET A 106 -1.58 0.14 10.95
C MET A 106 -0.47 -0.90 10.86
N ARG A 107 -0.34 -1.80 11.84
CA ARG A 107 0.59 -2.94 11.78
C ARG A 107 0.17 -3.95 10.72
N ALA A 108 -1.11 -4.35 10.70
CA ALA A 108 -1.63 -5.28 9.71
C ALA A 108 -1.47 -4.72 8.28
N ALA A 109 -1.78 -3.43 8.08
CA ALA A 109 -1.63 -2.78 6.78
C ALA A 109 -0.18 -2.80 6.29
N ARG A 110 0.78 -2.53 7.18
CA ARG A 110 2.21 -2.61 6.86
C ARG A 110 2.70 -4.04 6.57
N ALA A 111 2.08 -5.05 7.16
CA ALA A 111 2.39 -6.45 6.88
C ALA A 111 1.84 -6.90 5.51
N ALA A 112 0.67 -6.37 5.13
CA ALA A 112 0.09 -6.56 3.80
C ALA A 112 0.83 -5.76 2.70
N ASP A 113 1.47 -4.64 3.05
CA ASP A 113 2.32 -3.88 2.15
C ASP A 113 3.53 -4.69 1.69
N GLY A 114 4.01 -4.38 0.47
CA GLY A 114 5.31 -4.89 0.02
C GLY A 114 5.35 -6.41 -0.19
N TRP A 115 4.21 -7.02 -0.47
CA TRP A 115 4.00 -8.43 -0.83
C TRP A 115 4.79 -8.93 -2.06
N ARG A 116 5.71 -8.13 -2.61
CA ARG A 116 6.47 -8.39 -3.84
C ARG A 116 7.93 -7.95 -3.75
#